data_AF-A0A5B9Q7W2-F1
#
_entry.id   AF-A0A5B9Q7W2-F1
#
_cell.length_a   1.000
_cell.length_b   1.000
_cell.length_c   1.000
_cell.angle_alpha   90.00
_cell.angle_beta   90.00
_cell.angle_gamma   90.00
#
_symmetry.space_group_name_H-M   'P 1'
#
loop_
_entity.id
_entity.type
_entity.pdbx_description
1 polymer ?
#
loop_
_entity_poly.entity_id
_entity_poly.type
_entity_poly.pdbx_seq_one_letter_code
_entity_poly.pdbx_strand_id
1 'polypeptide(L)'
;MAKKLTKTTINFWLDTFLLCVFLALCCVSVILRYVFPPGTDSAGWTLWGLDFLAWNDVQFFTLCLLAASVLLHVMLHWTWVCGVIGNWVRKSQSGNTASKADNGSRTLWGVGLLIALLNVLGLVIAAASLTIKGPLP
;
A
#
# COMPACT_ATOMS: atom_id res chain seq x y z
N MET A 1 -5.34 13.55 -33.42
CA MET A 1 -5.29 14.39 -32.21
C MET A 1 -5.41 13.49 -30.99
N ALA A 2 -4.32 13.22 -30.27
CA ALA A 2 -4.40 12.50 -29.00
C ALA A 2 -5.02 13.43 -27.94
N LYS A 3 -6.17 13.05 -27.37
CA LYS A 3 -6.85 13.82 -26.33
C LYS A 3 -5.94 13.85 -25.09
N LYS A 4 -5.44 15.02 -24.68
CA LYS A 4 -4.66 15.15 -23.45
C LYS A 4 -5.51 14.66 -22.27
N LEU A 5 -5.06 13.60 -21.61
CA LEU A 5 -5.68 13.12 -20.38
C LEU A 5 -5.57 14.23 -19.31
N THR A 6 -6.69 14.58 -18.70
CA THR A 6 -6.69 15.53 -17.59
C THR A 6 -6.16 14.86 -16.34
N LYS A 7 -5.52 15.62 -15.43
CA LYS A 7 -5.05 15.09 -14.13
C LYS A 7 -6.19 14.42 -13.36
N THR A 8 -7.39 14.99 -13.41
CA THR A 8 -8.60 14.43 -12.81
C THR A 8 -8.95 13.06 -13.40
N THR A 9 -8.83 12.89 -14.72
CA THR A 9 -9.06 11.59 -15.37
C THR A 9 -8.04 10.54 -14.93
N ILE A 10 -6.76 10.91 -14.82
CA ILE A 10 -5.70 10.00 -14.35
C ILE A 10 -5.97 9.58 -12.90
N ASN A 11 -6.30 10.52 -12.03
CA ASN A 11 -6.60 10.25 -10.63
C ASN A 11 -7.82 9.33 -10.48
N PHE A 12 -8.90 9.61 -11.20
CA PHE A 12 -10.10 8.75 -11.17
C PHE A 12 -9.79 7.30 -11.57
N TRP A 13 -9.01 7.09 -12.62
CA TRP A 13 -8.62 5.75 -13.06
C TRP A 13 -7.68 5.08 -12.08
N LEU A 14 -6.73 5.81 -11.49
CA LEU A 14 -5.84 5.29 -10.47
C LEU A 14 -6.63 4.83 -9.23
N ASP A 15 -7.56 5.64 -8.75
CA ASP A 15 -8.37 5.32 -7.57
C ASP A 15 -9.31 4.14 -7.83
N THR A 16 -9.92 4.10 -9.02
CA THR A 16 -10.72 2.95 -9.46
C THR A 16 -9.86 1.68 -9.54
N PHE A 17 -8.64 1.79 -10.07
CA PHE A 17 -7.70 0.67 -10.12
C PHE A 17 -7.30 0.21 -8.72
N LEU A 18 -6.98 1.13 -7.79
CA LEU A 18 -6.71 0.79 -6.39
C LEU A 18 -7.88 0.05 -5.76
N LEU A 19 -9.12 0.51 -5.98
CA LEU A 19 -10.32 -0.15 -5.46
C LEU A 19 -10.45 -1.57 -6.01
N CYS A 20 -10.25 -1.76 -7.31
CA CYS A 20 -10.31 -3.09 -7.93
C CYS A 20 -9.25 -4.05 -7.36
N VAL A 21 -8.00 -3.59 -7.22
CA VAL A 21 -6.92 -4.40 -6.65
C VAL A 21 -7.19 -4.72 -5.17
N PHE A 22 -7.72 -3.75 -4.42
CA PHE A 22 -8.13 -3.96 -3.03
C PHE A 22 -9.24 -5.02 -2.91
N LEU A 23 -10.28 -4.93 -3.73
CA LEU A 23 -11.36 -5.93 -3.75
C LEU A 23 -10.85 -7.32 -4.15
N ALA A 24 -9.92 -7.39 -5.11
CA ALA A 24 -9.26 -8.64 -5.48
C ALA A 24 -8.49 -9.23 -4.29
N LEU A 25 -7.70 -8.41 -3.58
CA LEU A 25 -6.98 -8.85 -2.38
C LEU A 25 -7.92 -9.35 -1.29
N CYS A 26 -9.03 -8.64 -1.03
CA CYS A 26 -10.06 -9.08 -0.10
C CYS A 26 -10.67 -10.43 -0.52
N CYS A 27 -11.02 -10.58 -1.79
CA CYS A 27 -11.57 -11.81 -2.34
C CYS A 27 -10.63 -13.00 -2.14
N VAL A 28 -9.36 -12.85 -2.55
CA VAL A 28 -8.34 -13.91 -2.39
C VAL A 28 -8.11 -14.24 -0.90
N SER A 29 -8.08 -13.22 -0.04
CA SER A 29 -7.91 -13.41 1.40
C SER A 29 -9.07 -14.20 2.03
N VAL A 30 -10.30 -13.93 1.60
CA VAL A 30 -11.50 -14.67 2.04
C VAL A 30 -11.48 -16.10 1.51
N ILE A 31 -11.10 -16.30 0.24
CA ILE A 31 -10.96 -17.64 -0.36
C ILE A 31 -9.95 -18.49 0.44
N LEU A 32 -8.74 -17.98 0.66
CA LEU A 32 -7.71 -18.71 1.40
C LEU A 32 -8.10 -18.99 2.85
N ARG A 33 -8.87 -18.10 3.48
CA ARG A 33 -9.26 -18.25 4.89
C ARG A 33 -10.47 -19.16 5.12
N TYR A 34 -11.45 -19.13 4.21
CA TYR A 34 -12.75 -19.75 4.42
C TYR A 34 -13.14 -20.81 3.39
N VAL A 35 -12.54 -20.80 2.19
CA VAL A 35 -12.83 -21.79 1.15
C VAL A 35 -11.84 -22.95 1.21
N PHE A 36 -10.55 -22.66 1.41
CA PHE A 36 -9.55 -23.69 1.65
C PHE A 36 -9.58 -24.15 3.12
N PRO A 37 -9.36 -25.45 3.40
CA PRO A 37 -9.09 -25.92 4.75
C PRO A 37 -7.78 -25.32 5.26
N PRO A 38 -7.62 -25.18 6.59
CA PRO A 38 -6.49 -24.48 7.18
C PRO A 38 -5.15 -25.20 6.93
N GLY A 39 -4.19 -24.49 6.32
CA GLY A 39 -2.77 -24.83 6.33
C GLY A 39 -2.46 -26.25 5.84
N THR A 40 -1.92 -27.10 6.73
CA THR A 40 -1.45 -28.45 6.41
C THR A 40 -2.53 -29.39 5.88
N ASP A 41 -3.81 -29.09 6.17
CA ASP A 41 -4.95 -29.91 5.73
C ASP A 41 -5.38 -29.59 4.28
N SER A 42 -4.78 -28.57 3.66
CA SER A 42 -5.03 -28.18 2.27
C SER A 42 -4.24 -28.98 1.25
N ALA A 43 -3.40 -29.92 1.68
CA ALA A 43 -2.64 -30.78 0.77
C ALA A 43 -3.57 -31.54 -0.19
N GLY A 44 -3.37 -31.36 -1.49
CA GLY A 44 -4.16 -31.99 -2.56
C GLY A 44 -5.48 -31.28 -2.91
N TRP A 45 -5.87 -30.24 -2.16
CA TRP A 45 -7.03 -29.41 -2.53
C TRP A 45 -6.65 -28.44 -3.64
N THR A 46 -7.53 -28.35 -4.64
CA THR A 46 -7.38 -27.37 -5.72
C THR A 46 -8.67 -26.59 -5.90
N LEU A 47 -8.52 -25.31 -6.20
CA LEU A 47 -9.61 -24.42 -6.59
C LEU A 47 -9.28 -23.81 -7.95
N TRP A 48 -10.13 -24.06 -8.93
CA TRP A 48 -9.93 -23.64 -10.32
C TRP A 48 -8.59 -24.08 -10.92
N GLY A 49 -8.12 -25.27 -10.53
CA GLY A 49 -6.85 -25.85 -10.99
C GLY A 49 -5.60 -25.30 -10.31
N LEU A 50 -5.75 -24.40 -9.33
CA LEU A 50 -4.65 -23.89 -8.52
C LEU A 50 -4.72 -24.49 -7.11
N ASP A 51 -3.57 -24.90 -6.58
CA ASP A 51 -3.46 -25.39 -5.21
C ASP A 51 -3.43 -24.23 -4.20
N PHE A 52 -3.44 -24.58 -2.91
CA PHE A 52 -3.41 -23.59 -1.82
C PHE A 52 -2.20 -22.65 -1.90
N LEU A 53 -1.03 -23.17 -2.29
CA LEU A 53 0.20 -22.38 -2.33
C LEU A 53 0.17 -21.37 -3.49
N ALA A 54 -0.31 -21.79 -4.66
CA ALA A 54 -0.50 -20.91 -5.81
C ALA A 54 -1.51 -19.79 -5.51
N TRP A 55 -2.60 -20.08 -4.79
CA TRP A 55 -3.52 -19.04 -4.32
C TRP A 55 -2.87 -18.09 -3.30
N ASN A 56 -2.00 -18.60 -2.43
CA ASN A 56 -1.20 -17.78 -1.52
C ASN A 56 -0.26 -16.84 -2.27
N ASP A 57 0.41 -17.33 -3.31
CA ASP A 57 1.24 -16.51 -4.18
C ASP A 57 0.42 -15.41 -4.88
N VAL A 58 -0.77 -15.73 -5.40
CA VAL A 58 -1.69 -14.73 -5.97
C VAL A 58 -2.05 -13.67 -4.93
N GLN A 59 -2.32 -14.06 -3.68
CA GLN A 59 -2.59 -13.12 -2.59
C GLN A 59 -1.40 -12.19 -2.38
N PHE A 60 -0.19 -12.75 -2.32
CA PHE A 60 1.05 -12.01 -2.08
C PHE A 60 1.36 -11.04 -3.23
N PHE A 61 1.27 -11.47 -4.48
CA PHE A 61 1.48 -10.58 -5.63
C PHE A 61 0.43 -9.47 -5.69
N THR A 62 -0.83 -9.77 -5.34
CA THR A 62 -1.89 -8.74 -5.26
C THR A 62 -1.61 -7.75 -4.14
N LEU A 63 -1.11 -8.20 -2.98
CA LEU A 63 -0.66 -7.33 -1.89
C LEU A 63 0.48 -6.41 -2.35
N CYS A 64 1.50 -6.95 -3.02
CA CYS A 64 2.61 -6.18 -3.57
C CYS A 64 2.13 -5.13 -4.58
N LEU A 65 1.22 -5.51 -5.48
CA LEU A 65 0.62 -4.60 -6.46
C LEU A 65 -0.17 -3.49 -5.77
N LEU A 66 -0.99 -3.82 -4.77
CA LEU A 66 -1.75 -2.84 -4.01
C LEU A 66 -0.82 -1.86 -3.28
N ALA A 67 0.21 -2.38 -2.62
CA ALA A 67 1.20 -1.56 -1.91
C ALA A 67 1.90 -0.58 -2.85
N ALA A 68 2.40 -1.05 -3.99
CA ALA A 68 3.02 -0.20 -5.01
C ALA A 68 2.06 0.88 -5.55
N SER A 69 0.79 0.50 -5.79
CA SER A 69 -0.24 1.41 -6.29
C SER A 69 -0.60 2.50 -5.26
N VAL A 70 -0.68 2.14 -3.98
CA VAL A 70 -0.88 3.09 -2.88
C VAL A 70 0.29 4.06 -2.77
N LEU A 71 1.54 3.57 -2.87
CA LEU A 71 2.72 4.45 -2.86
C LEU A 71 2.65 5.47 -4.01
N LEU A 72 2.36 5.01 -5.22
CA LEU A 72 2.21 5.88 -6.38
C LEU A 72 1.07 6.90 -6.19
N HIS A 73 -0.09 6.47 -5.68
CA HIS A 73 -1.22 7.34 -5.37
C HIS A 73 -0.83 8.44 -4.37
N VAL A 74 -0.16 8.08 -3.27
CA VAL A 74 0.31 9.04 -2.26
C VAL A 74 1.33 10.03 -2.85
N MET A 75 2.26 9.55 -3.69
CA MET A 75 3.24 10.41 -4.38
C MET A 75 2.55 11.43 -5.31
N LEU A 76 1.51 11.04 -6.03
CA LEU A 76 0.74 11.96 -6.89
C LEU A 76 -0.05 12.99 -6.08
N HIS A 77 -0.61 12.57 -4.94
CA HIS A 77 -1.38 13.44 -4.05
C HIS A 77 -0.50 14.21 -3.04
N TRP A 78 0.82 14.09 -3.11
CA TRP A 78 1.75 14.63 -2.12
C TRP A 78 1.60 16.14 -1.87
N THR A 79 1.34 16.90 -2.93
CA THR A 79 1.11 18.35 -2.79
C THR A 79 -0.14 18.66 -1.96
N TRP A 80 -1.21 17.88 -2.14
CA TRP A 80 -2.42 17.98 -1.33
C TRP A 80 -2.13 17.57 0.12
N VAL A 81 -1.36 16.49 0.35
CA VAL A 81 -0.96 16.05 1.71
C VAL A 81 -0.24 17.16 2.46
N CYS A 82 0.78 17.80 1.85
CA CYS A 82 1.46 18.94 2.48
C CYS A 82 0.50 20.11 2.76
N GLY A 83 -0.48 20.34 1.89
CA GLY A 83 -1.49 21.38 2.07
C GLY A 83 -2.41 21.11 3.26
N VAL A 84 -2.85 19.86 3.44
CA VAL A 84 -3.66 19.43 4.59
C VAL A 84 -2.88 19.53 5.89
N ILE A 85 -1.66 18.99 5.93
CA ILE A 85 -0.79 19.05 7.10
C ILE A 85 -0.47 20.51 7.45
N GLY A 86 -0.11 21.33 6.45
CA GLY A 86 0.15 22.75 6.65
C GLY A 86 -1.07 23.51 7.18
N ASN A 87 -2.28 23.16 6.74
CA ASN A 87 -3.51 23.75 7.29
C ASN A 87 -3.80 23.30 8.73
N TRP A 88 -3.50 22.06 9.10
CA TRP A 88 -3.62 21.58 10.49
C TRP A 88 -2.63 22.28 11.42
N VAL A 89 -1.37 22.40 11.00
CA VAL A 89 -0.33 23.10 11.76
C VAL A 89 -0.67 24.59 11.88
N ARG A 90 -1.13 25.23 10.80
CA ARG A 90 -1.52 26.66 10.80
C ARG A 90 -2.78 26.94 11.63
N LYS A 91 -3.72 26.00 11.73
CA LYS A 91 -4.87 26.12 12.64
C LYS A 91 -4.44 26.00 14.11
N SER A 92 -3.33 25.30 14.39
CA SER A 92 -2.72 25.22 15.72
C SER A 92 -1.78 26.39 16.05
N GLN A 93 -1.26 27.10 15.05
CA GLN A 93 -0.43 28.30 15.18
C GLN A 93 -1.14 29.53 14.62
N SER A 94 -2.09 30.07 15.38
CA SER A 94 -2.57 31.44 15.18
C SER A 94 -1.45 32.42 15.55
N GLY A 95 -0.54 32.74 14.60
CA GLY A 95 0.33 33.90 14.80
C GLY A 95 1.63 34.05 14.01
N ASN A 96 2.03 33.21 13.06
CA ASN A 96 3.27 33.52 12.33
C ASN A 96 3.29 33.18 10.83
N THR A 97 3.76 34.15 10.06
CA THR A 97 3.89 34.22 8.61
C THR A 97 4.64 33.03 8.02
N ALA A 98 3.95 32.20 7.22
CA ALA A 98 4.55 31.06 6.57
C ALA A 98 5.13 31.43 5.20
N SER A 99 6.46 31.38 5.13
CA SER A 99 7.27 31.37 3.92
C SER A 99 6.76 30.34 2.90
N LYS A 100 6.77 30.73 1.61
CA LYS A 100 6.52 29.84 0.46
C LYS A 100 7.50 28.66 0.52
N ALA A 101 7.06 27.52 1.04
CA ALA A 101 7.84 26.30 0.97
C ALA A 101 7.94 25.85 -0.49
N ASP A 102 9.14 26.00 -1.07
CA ASP A 102 9.46 25.66 -2.45
C ASP A 102 9.21 24.17 -2.76
N ASN A 103 8.83 23.88 -4.01
CA ASN A 103 8.50 22.54 -4.48
C ASN A 103 9.57 21.48 -4.14
N GLY A 104 10.85 21.85 -4.14
CA GLY A 104 11.96 20.93 -3.81
C GLY A 104 11.95 20.45 -2.36
N SER A 105 11.64 21.33 -1.41
CA SER A 105 11.54 20.95 0.01
C SER A 105 10.39 19.98 0.24
N ARG A 106 9.27 20.14 -0.46
CA ARG A 106 8.11 19.25 -0.36
C ARG A 106 8.47 17.84 -0.81
N THR A 107 9.13 17.68 -1.96
CA THR A 107 9.56 16.37 -2.45
C THR A 107 10.51 15.67 -1.46
N LEU A 108 11.44 16.41 -0.85
CA LEU A 108 12.38 15.85 0.13
C LEU A 108 11.66 15.29 1.37
N TRP A 109 10.66 16.00 1.89
CA TRP A 109 9.83 15.50 2.99
C TRP A 109 9.05 14.24 2.61
N GLY A 110 8.57 14.15 1.37
CA GLY A 110 7.84 12.98 0.87
C GLY A 110 8.72 11.75 0.75
N VAL A 111 9.88 11.90 0.13
CA VAL A 111 10.87 10.83 0.03
C VAL A 111 11.37 10.42 1.42
N GLY A 112 11.64 11.38 2.31
CA GLY A 112 12.06 11.11 3.69
C GLY A 112 11.02 10.30 4.47
N LEU A 113 9.74 10.68 4.39
CA LEU A 113 8.65 9.94 5.02
C LEU A 113 8.51 8.52 4.44
N LEU A 114 8.63 8.38 3.12
CA LEU A 114 8.57 7.08 2.45
C LEU A 114 9.70 6.16 2.92
N ILE A 115 10.93 6.68 2.95
CA ILE A 115 12.11 5.94 3.44
C ILE A 115 11.90 5.51 4.89
N ALA A 116 11.40 6.41 5.75
CA ALA A 116 11.13 6.09 7.14
C ALA A 116 10.10 4.96 7.29
N LEU A 117 8.97 5.02 6.57
CA LEU A 117 7.93 3.99 6.62
C LEU A 117 8.44 2.63 6.12
N LEU A 118 9.21 2.62 5.02
CA LEU A 118 9.80 1.38 4.49
C LEU A 118 10.82 0.78 5.46
N ASN A 119 11.62 1.60 6.14
CA ASN A 119 12.55 1.11 7.16
C ASN A 119 11.81 0.54 8.37
N VAL A 120 10.76 1.21 8.86
CA VAL A 120 9.92 0.68 9.97
C VAL A 120 9.33 -0.67 9.59
N LEU A 121 8.76 -0.80 8.39
CA LEU A 121 8.22 -2.07 7.89
C LEU A 121 9.31 -3.14 7.82
N GLY A 122 10.47 -2.82 7.25
CA GLY A 122 11.61 -3.74 7.18
C GLY A 122 12.10 -4.20 8.55
N LEU A 123 12.11 -3.30 9.53
CA LEU A 123 12.52 -3.60 10.91
C LEU A 123 11.53 -4.56 11.59
N VAL A 124 10.22 -4.36 11.37
CA VAL A 124 9.18 -5.28 11.83
C VAL A 124 9.34 -6.67 11.21
N ILE A 125 9.58 -6.75 9.90
CA ILE A 125 9.82 -8.03 9.20
C ILE A 125 11.10 -8.70 9.72
N ALA A 126 12.17 -7.93 9.91
CA ALA A 126 13.42 -8.45 10.47
C ALA A 126 13.22 -8.99 11.89
N ALA A 127 12.49 -8.26 12.75
CA ALA A 127 12.16 -8.72 14.09
C ALA A 127 11.31 -10.02 14.05
N ALA A 128 10.32 -10.11 13.16
CA ALA A 128 9.54 -11.32 12.98
C ALA A 128 10.41 -12.51 12.53
N SER A 129 11.32 -12.29 11.57
CA SER A 129 12.26 -13.30 11.08
C SER A 129 13.23 -13.78 12.18
N LEU A 130 13.70 -12.88 13.05
CA LEU A 130 14.59 -13.23 14.15
C LEU A 130 13.89 -13.93 15.32
N THR A 131 12.56 -13.85 15.41
CA THR A 131 11.78 -14.37 16.55
C THR A 131 10.99 -15.63 16.21
N ILE A 132 10.96 -16.06 14.94
CA ILE A 132 10.30 -17.30 14.55
C ILE A 132 10.99 -18.51 15.20
N LYS A 133 10.19 -19.38 15.82
CA LYS A 133 10.67 -20.62 16.46
C LYS A 133 10.16 -21.82 15.64
N GLY A 134 11.05 -22.77 15.38
CA GLY A 134 10.66 -24.05 14.79
C GLY A 134 9.82 -24.90 15.77
N PRO A 135 9.13 -25.94 15.28
CA PRO A 135 8.44 -26.88 16.15
C PRO A 135 9.42 -27.50 17.14
N LEU A 136 9.01 -27.62 18.41
CA LEU A 136 9.79 -28.32 19.42
C LEU A 136 9.86 -29.82 19.05
N PRO A 137 11.02 -30.47 19.19
CA PRO A 137 11.18 -31.90 18.91
C PRO A 137 10.33 -32.78 19.83
#